data_AF-A0A1Y1QJY5-F1
#
_entry.id   AF-A0A1Y1QJY5-F1
#
_cell.length_a   1.000
_cell.length_b   1.000
_cell.length_c   1.000
_cell.angle_alpha   90.00
_cell.angle_beta   90.00
_cell.angle_gamma   90.00
#
_symmetry.space_group_name_H-M   'P 1'
#
loop_
_entity.id
_entity.type
_entity.pdbx_description
1 polymer ?
#
loop_
_entity_poly.entity_id
_entity_poly.type
_entity_poly.pdbx_seq_one_letter_code
_entity_poly.pdbx_strand_id
1 'polypeptide(L)'
;MTSRTNGGIVATVDDVHHELVIAEDGKVSLYAEGLPEGDALKAVKVRLTVLKGTEKQESDMTLVEGDEAHFAAAAEVKLVAGDKVVALIQPAEGKPRMAKFEIPAETPVATPSK
;
A
#
# COMPACT_ATOMS: atom_id res chain seq x y z
N MET A 1 10.00 -10.76 -16.63
CA MET A 1 10.06 -9.51 -15.84
C MET A 1 10.33 -9.89 -14.40
N THR A 2 11.46 -9.47 -13.85
CA THR A 2 11.78 -9.66 -12.44
C THR A 2 11.07 -8.55 -11.66
N SER A 3 9.99 -8.90 -10.97
CA SER A 3 9.36 -8.04 -9.97
C SER A 3 10.43 -7.67 -8.93
N ARG A 4 10.89 -6.42 -8.91
CA ARG A 4 11.67 -5.92 -7.77
C ARG A 4 10.68 -5.68 -6.64
N THR A 5 10.72 -6.52 -5.62
CA THR A 5 10.00 -6.26 -4.38
C THR A 5 10.85 -5.33 -3.52
N ASN A 6 10.29 -4.20 -3.10
CA ASN A 6 10.86 -3.25 -2.15
C ASN A 6 10.83 -3.78 -0.69
N GLY A 7 10.49 -5.05 -0.50
CA GLY A 7 10.41 -5.71 0.82
C GLY A 7 9.05 -5.50 1.50
N GLY A 8 8.04 -5.08 0.75
CA GLY A 8 6.69 -4.83 1.23
C GLY A 8 5.76 -6.03 1.11
N ILE A 9 4.49 -5.78 1.42
CA ILE A 9 3.39 -6.75 1.27
C ILE A 9 2.81 -6.59 -0.13
N VAL A 10 2.81 -7.67 -0.91
CA VAL A 10 2.34 -7.65 -2.30
C VAL A 10 0.88 -8.13 -2.38
N ALA A 11 0.08 -7.40 -3.15
CA ALA A 11 -1.25 -7.79 -3.58
C ALA A 11 -1.31 -7.82 -5.11
N THR A 12 -2.03 -8.79 -5.68
CA THR A 12 -2.22 -8.90 -7.13
C THR A 12 -3.69 -8.66 -7.47
N VAL A 13 -3.95 -7.74 -8.41
CA VAL A 13 -5.29 -7.42 -8.91
C VAL A 13 -5.24 -7.42 -10.43
N ASP A 14 -6.01 -8.30 -11.08
CA ASP A 14 -6.05 -8.44 -12.54
C ASP A 14 -4.65 -8.60 -13.16
N ASP A 15 -3.82 -9.49 -12.58
CA ASP A 15 -2.43 -9.75 -12.96
C ASP A 15 -1.46 -8.54 -12.82
N VAL A 16 -1.88 -7.47 -12.14
CA VAL A 16 -1.05 -6.30 -11.82
C VAL A 16 -0.63 -6.36 -10.35
N HIS A 17 0.66 -6.17 -10.07
CA HIS A 17 1.16 -6.11 -8.70
C HIS A 17 1.04 -4.73 -8.06
N HIS A 18 0.70 -4.74 -6.78
CA HIS A 18 0.69 -3.60 -5.88
C HIS A 18 1.51 -3.98 -4.66
N GLU A 19 2.44 -3.14 -4.24
CA GLU A 19 3.30 -3.39 -3.08
C GLU A 19 3.11 -2.29 -2.05
N LEU A 20 2.69 -2.68 -0.84
CA LEU A 20 2.59 -1.81 0.31
C LEU A 20 3.86 -1.94 1.15
N VAL A 21 4.65 -0.88 1.21
CA VAL A 21 5.92 -0.83 1.93
C VAL A 21 5.74 -0.02 3.21
N ILE A 22 6.22 -0.56 4.32
CA ILE A 22 6.30 0.13 5.61
C ILE A 22 7.79 0.29 5.91
N ALA A 23 8.29 1.52 5.82
CA ALA A 23 9.69 1.83 6.11
C ALA A 23 10.00 1.71 7.61
N GLU A 24 11.28 1.68 7.97
CA GLU A 24 11.72 1.57 9.38
C GLU A 24 11.23 2.75 10.25
N ASP A 25 11.07 3.94 9.65
CA ASP A 25 10.52 5.13 10.31
C ASP A 25 8.98 5.11 10.41
N GLY A 26 8.34 4.04 9.93
CA GLY A 26 6.89 3.85 9.91
C GLY A 26 6.18 4.50 8.72
N LYS A 27 6.91 5.14 7.79
CA LYS A 27 6.30 5.73 6.59
C LYS A 27 5.72 4.64 5.69
N VAL A 28 4.48 4.85 5.26
CA VAL A 28 3.75 3.92 4.40
C VAL A 28 3.76 4.41 2.95
N SER A 29 4.23 3.56 2.05
CA SER A 29 4.26 3.80 0.61
C SER A 29 3.53 2.71 -0.16
N LEU A 30 2.87 3.08 -1.26
CA LEU A 30 2.26 2.16 -2.22
C LEU A 30 2.98 2.29 -3.56
N TYR A 31 3.54 1.18 -4.02
CA TYR A 31 4.05 0.99 -5.37
C TYR A 31 3.03 0.19 -6.18
N ALA A 32 2.90 0.52 -7.46
CA ALA A 32 1.94 -0.13 -8.32
C ALA A 32 2.49 -0.28 -9.74
N GLU A 33 2.35 -1.47 -10.30
CA GLU A 33 2.58 -1.69 -11.72
C GLU A 33 1.45 -1.10 -12.57
N GLY A 34 1.75 -0.84 -13.85
CA GLY A 34 0.77 -0.38 -14.83
C GLY A 34 0.14 0.98 -14.48
N LEU A 35 0.88 1.85 -13.78
CA LEU A 35 0.54 3.26 -13.66
C LEU A 35 0.81 3.98 -14.99
N PRO A 36 0.03 5.01 -15.33
CA PRO A 36 0.34 5.85 -16.48
C PRO A 36 1.64 6.64 -16.23
N GLU A 37 2.28 7.08 -17.31
CA GLU A 37 3.50 7.88 -17.25
C GLU A 37 3.22 9.38 -17.41
N GLY A 38 4.21 10.22 -17.08
CA GLY A 38 4.17 11.67 -17.29
C GLY A 38 3.03 12.37 -16.54
N ASP A 39 2.37 13.34 -17.19
CA ASP A 39 1.33 14.14 -16.54
C ASP A 39 0.07 13.34 -16.18
N ALA A 40 -0.18 12.22 -16.86
CA ALA A 40 -1.29 11.34 -16.52
C ALA A 40 -1.10 10.67 -15.14
N LEU A 41 0.15 10.45 -14.71
CA LEU A 41 0.46 9.94 -13.35
C LEU A 41 -0.03 10.90 -12.26
N LYS A 42 0.13 12.21 -12.48
CA LYS A 42 -0.28 13.26 -11.53
C LYS A 42 -1.80 13.32 -11.33
N ALA A 43 -2.56 12.77 -12.27
CA ALA A 43 -4.01 12.70 -12.20
C ALA A 43 -4.53 11.42 -11.50
N VAL A 44 -3.64 10.47 -11.19
CA VAL A 44 -3.99 9.27 -10.42
C VAL A 44 -4.26 9.66 -8.97
N LYS A 45 -5.41 9.24 -8.46
CA LYS A 45 -5.77 9.39 -7.04
C LYS A 45 -5.67 8.07 -6.34
N VAL A 46 -5.05 8.06 -5.18
CA VAL A 46 -4.96 6.87 -4.33
C VAL A 46 -5.53 7.19 -2.96
N ARG A 47 -6.45 6.35 -2.49
CA ARG A 47 -6.94 6.39 -1.11
C ARG A 47 -6.60 5.10 -0.40
N LEU A 48 -5.96 5.23 0.76
CA LEU A 48 -5.73 4.14 1.68
C LEU A 48 -6.85 4.09 2.72
N THR A 49 -7.46 2.92 2.89
CA THR A 49 -8.39 2.63 3.98
C THR A 49 -7.76 1.60 4.90
N VAL A 50 -7.62 1.93 6.18
CA VAL A 50 -7.09 1.03 7.22
C VAL A 50 -8.25 0.64 8.14
N LEU A 51 -8.49 -0.65 8.25
CA LEU A 51 -9.47 -1.25 9.16
C LEU A 51 -8.74 -1.77 10.39
N LYS A 52 -8.99 -1.11 11.53
CA LYS A 52 -8.37 -1.37 12.85
C LYS A 52 -9.40 -2.06 13.73
N GLY A 53 -9.64 -3.34 13.48
CA GLY A 53 -10.75 -4.07 14.12
C GLY A 53 -12.11 -3.51 13.70
N THR A 54 -12.75 -2.75 14.59
CA THR A 54 -14.06 -2.09 14.32
C THR A 54 -13.92 -0.64 13.85
N GLU A 55 -12.72 -0.06 13.95
CA GLU A 55 -12.44 1.30 13.53
C GLU A 55 -11.99 1.36 12.07
N LYS A 56 -12.22 2.52 11.43
CA LYS A 56 -11.80 2.79 10.06
C LYS A 56 -11.08 4.14 10.00
N GLN A 57 -9.91 4.15 9.38
CA GLN A 57 -9.17 5.36 9.01
C GLN A 57 -9.03 5.43 7.48
N GLU A 58 -9.35 6.57 6.89
CA GLU A 58 -9.11 6.84 5.46
C GLU A 58 -8.06 7.94 5.32
N SER A 59 -7.16 7.79 4.34
CA SER A 59 -6.13 8.77 4.03
C SER A 59 -5.89 8.80 2.53
N ASP A 60 -6.03 9.97 1.92
CA ASP A 60 -5.59 10.19 0.54
C ASP A 60 -4.05 10.19 0.52
N MET A 61 -3.48 9.45 -0.42
CA MET A 61 -2.02 9.34 -0.57
C MET A 61 -1.51 10.36 -1.57
N THR A 62 -0.29 10.85 -1.34
CA THR A 62 0.36 11.87 -2.18
C THR A 62 1.36 11.20 -3.10
N LEU A 63 1.33 11.55 -4.39
CA LEU A 63 2.35 11.12 -5.35
C LEU A 63 3.72 11.66 -4.94
N VAL A 64 4.69 10.77 -4.86
CA VAL A 64 6.12 11.08 -4.74
C VAL A 64 6.77 10.78 -6.08
N GLU A 65 7.20 11.84 -6.76
CA GLU A 65 7.91 11.76 -8.03
C GLU A 65 9.39 11.35 -7.83
N GLY A 66 10.00 10.72 -8.83
CA GLY A 66 11.38 10.25 -8.80
C GLY A 66 11.60 9.10 -9.78
N ASP A 67 12.76 8.44 -9.68
CA ASP A 67 13.12 7.29 -10.52
C ASP A 67 12.14 6.12 -10.38
N GLU A 68 11.58 5.94 -9.18
CA GLU A 68 10.50 4.99 -8.90
C GLU A 68 9.34 5.73 -8.21
N ALA A 69 8.41 6.21 -9.02
CA ALA A 69 7.25 6.93 -8.53
C ALA A 69 6.34 6.02 -7.68
N HIS A 70 5.88 6.56 -6.56
CA HIS A 70 5.03 5.85 -5.60
C HIS A 70 4.07 6.81 -4.92
N PHE A 71 3.12 6.28 -4.15
CA PHE A 71 2.20 7.10 -3.35
C PHE A 71 2.56 6.96 -1.88
N ALA A 72 2.74 8.07 -1.17
CA ALA A 72 3.01 8.08 0.27
C ALA A 72 1.74 8.44 1.05
N ALA A 73 1.46 7.69 2.12
CA ALA A 73 0.41 8.05 3.06
C ALA A 73 0.81 9.28 3.89
N ALA A 74 -0.18 9.93 4.50
CA ALA A 74 0.07 10.98 5.48
C ALA A 74 0.77 10.41 6.74
N ALA A 75 1.56 11.23 7.43
CA ALA A 75 2.43 10.79 8.53
C ALA A 75 1.65 10.22 9.74
N GLU A 76 0.40 10.59 9.91
CA GLU A 76 -0.51 10.07 10.93
C GLU A 76 -1.04 8.65 10.63
N VAL A 77 -0.85 8.14 9.41
CA VAL A 77 -1.21 6.77 9.07
C VAL A 77 -0.15 5.83 9.65
N LYS A 78 -0.55 5.10 10.68
CA LYS A 78 0.23 4.02 11.27
C LYS A 78 -0.48 2.70 11.05
N LEU A 79 0.26 1.74 10.50
CA LEU A 79 -0.16 0.36 10.30
C LEU A 79 0.43 -0.49 11.42
N VAL A 80 -0.39 -1.35 12.01
CA VAL A 80 0.04 -2.31 13.02
C VAL A 80 -0.33 -3.72 12.59
N ALA A 81 0.30 -4.71 13.24
CA ALA A 81 0.04 -6.11 13.00
C ALA A 81 -1.47 -6.44 13.12
N GLY A 82 -2.02 -7.15 12.12
CA GLY A 82 -3.43 -7.51 12.05
C GLY A 82 -4.34 -6.46 11.40
N ASP A 83 -3.85 -5.26 11.08
CA ASP A 83 -4.62 -4.29 10.30
C ASP A 83 -4.96 -4.86 8.91
N LYS A 84 -6.18 -4.57 8.43
CA LYS A 84 -6.55 -4.82 7.03
C LYS A 84 -6.51 -3.51 6.27
N VAL A 85 -5.81 -3.51 5.15
CA VAL A 85 -5.58 -2.31 4.36
C VAL A 85 -6.17 -2.48 2.96
N VAL A 86 -6.86 -1.46 2.48
CA VAL A 86 -7.37 -1.40 1.11
C VAL A 86 -6.85 -0.14 0.45
N ALA A 87 -6.16 -0.27 -0.67
CA ALA A 87 -5.81 0.84 -1.54
C ALA A 87 -6.78 0.89 -2.73
N LEU A 88 -7.51 1.99 -2.86
CA LEU A 88 -8.26 2.33 -4.07
C LEU A 88 -7.37 3.17 -4.97
N ILE A 89 -6.98 2.63 -6.12
CA ILE A 89 -6.20 3.31 -7.15
C ILE A 89 -7.14 3.73 -8.27
N GLN A 90 -7.33 5.04 -8.42
CA GLN A 90 -8.24 5.65 -9.38
C GLN A 90 -7.43 6.43 -10.43
N PRO A 91 -7.20 5.86 -11.63
CA PRO A 91 -6.65 6.63 -12.73
C PRO A 91 -7.67 7.65 -13.25
N ALA A 92 -7.18 8.67 -13.97
CA ALA A 92 -8.04 9.68 -14.62
C ALA A 92 -8.93 9.07 -15.71
N GLU A 93 -8.41 8.04 -16.39
CA GLU A 93 -9.12 7.27 -17.40
C GLU A 93 -8.97 5.77 -17.11
N GLY A 94 -10.01 4.99 -17.45
CA GLY A 94 -10.02 3.55 -17.24
C GLY A 94 -10.63 3.11 -15.92
N LYS A 95 -10.46 1.82 -15.59
CA LYS A 95 -11.10 1.18 -14.44
C LYS A 95 -10.27 1.38 -13.16
N PRO A 96 -10.90 1.74 -12.04
CA PRO A 96 -10.24 1.74 -10.74
C PRO A 96 -9.83 0.32 -10.34
N ARG A 97 -8.75 0.22 -9.56
CA ARG A 97 -8.28 -1.04 -8.94
C ARG A 97 -8.37 -0.95 -7.42
N MET A 98 -8.73 -2.05 -6.77
CA MET A 98 -8.76 -2.17 -5.31
C MET A 98 -7.79 -3.26 -4.86
N ALA A 99 -6.62 -2.86 -4.37
CA ALA A 99 -5.64 -3.78 -3.79
C ALA A 99 -5.92 -3.96 -2.29
N LYS A 100 -5.94 -5.21 -1.82
CA LYS A 100 -6.17 -5.56 -0.41
C LYS A 100 -4.89 -6.16 0.17
N PHE A 101 -4.48 -5.65 1.32
CA PHE A 101 -3.30 -6.10 2.04
C PHE A 101 -3.71 -6.50 3.46
N GLU A 102 -3.09 -7.56 3.96
CA GLU A 102 -3.22 -7.96 5.36
C GLU A 102 -1.85 -7.75 6.02
N ILE A 103 -1.80 -6.90 7.05
CA ILE A 103 -0.56 -6.73 7.81
C ILE A 103 -0.39 -7.97 8.68
N PRO A 104 0.70 -8.75 8.52
CA PRO A 104 0.87 -9.99 9.26
C PRO A 104 0.70 -9.76 10.76
N ALA A 105 -0.09 -10.60 11.42
CA ALA A 105 -0.14 -10.63 12.87
C ALA A 105 1.26 -11.00 13.39
N GLU A 106 1.71 -10.39 14.49
CA GLU A 106 2.89 -10.89 15.19
C GLU A 106 2.64 -12.36 15.54
N THR A 107 3.53 -13.25 15.11
CA THR A 107 3.45 -14.64 15.55
C THR A 107 3.78 -14.64 17.03
N PRO A 108 2.93 -15.15 17.94
CA PRO A 108 3.30 -15.28 19.33
C PRO A 108 4.56 -16.14 19.39
N VAL A 109 5.67 -15.57 19.85
CA VAL A 109 6.87 -16.36 20.12
C VAL A 109 6.48 -17.36 21.21
N ALA A 110 6.39 -18.63 20.85
CA ALA A 110 6.15 -19.70 21.81
C ALA A 110 7.22 -19.59 22.89
N THR A 111 6.82 -19.22 24.11
CA THR A 111 7.74 -19.21 25.24
C THR A 111 8.19 -20.65 25.44
N PRO A 112 9.49 -20.97 25.35
CA PRO A 112 9.94 -22.33 25.59
C PRO A 112 9.54 -22.70 27.02
N SER A 113 8.75 -23.77 27.15
CA SER A 113 8.45 -24.34 28.45
C SER A 113 9.75 -24.78 29.10
N LYS A 114 9.96 -24.32 30.33
CA LYS A 114 11.13 -24.60 31.16
C LYS A 114 11.28 -26.09 31.47
#